data_AF-A0A4U0TYS4-F1
#
_entry.id   AF-A0A4U0TYS4-F1
#
_cell.length_a   1.000
_cell.length_b   1.000
_cell.length_c   1.000
_cell.angle_alpha   90.00
_cell.angle_beta   90.00
_cell.angle_gamma   90.00
#
_symmetry.space_group_name_H-M   'P 1'
#
loop_
_entity.id
_entity.type
_entity.pdbx_description
1 polymer ?
#
loop_
_entity_poly.entity_id
_entity_poly.type
_entity_poly.pdbx_seq_one_letter_code
_entity_poly.pdbx_strand_id
1 'polypeptide(L)'
;MVVKHGDPGNKIALQRFSPLYLISNTPKGRGVYAGREISSGTTIDVCAVLVLDPTENTEHVGKTNLYNYTYNWPSIRPNGTSTKTQAVVFGLGSMFNHSSEDQNVGWMRDLENELVVYRAVRDIREGEELCISYGDSLTFVDVDAPSRKDDNEVAEDLLAKFDLA
;
A
#
# COMPACT_ATOMS: atom_id res chain seq x y z
N MET A 1 -20.57 4.05 11.99
CA MET A 1 -19.47 5.02 12.08
C MET A 1 -19.16 5.24 13.56
N VAL A 2 -18.05 4.70 14.08
CA VAL A 2 -17.63 4.99 15.45
C VAL A 2 -16.94 6.34 15.41
N VAL A 3 -17.52 7.35 16.06
CA VAL A 3 -16.90 8.67 16.18
C VAL A 3 -15.80 8.55 17.24
N LYS A 4 -14.56 8.34 16.81
CA LYS A 4 -13.39 8.51 17.69
C LYS A 4 -13.30 10.02 18.00
N HIS A 5 -13.47 10.41 19.26
CA HIS A 5 -13.20 11.79 19.68
C HIS A 5 -11.71 12.05 19.51
N GLY A 6 -11.33 12.89 18.53
CA GLY A 6 -9.93 13.21 18.25
C GLY A 6 -9.31 14.04 19.37
N ASP A 7 -8.13 13.64 19.84
CA ASP A 7 -7.25 14.49 20.64
C ASP A 7 -6.56 15.51 19.70
N PRO A 8 -6.79 16.83 19.85
CA PRO A 8 -6.15 17.84 19.02
C PRO A 8 -4.61 17.88 19.15
N GLY A 9 -4.04 17.20 20.14
CA GLY A 9 -2.60 16.98 20.30
C GLY A 9 -2.02 15.85 19.44
N ASN A 10 -2.84 14.90 18.96
CA ASN A 10 -2.39 13.78 18.14
C ASN A 10 -2.35 14.18 16.65
N LYS A 11 -1.39 15.05 16.29
CA LYS A 11 -1.17 15.47 14.90
C LYS A 11 -0.19 14.53 14.23
N ILE A 12 -0.61 13.94 13.12
CA ILE A 12 0.27 13.13 12.27
C ILE A 12 0.66 13.94 11.05
N ALA A 13 1.96 14.07 10.82
CA ALA A 13 2.47 14.74 9.64
C ALA A 13 2.28 13.83 8.42
N LEU A 14 1.44 14.26 7.48
CA LEU A 14 1.40 13.65 6.15
C LEU A 14 2.68 14.03 5.40
N GLN A 15 3.28 13.05 4.74
CA GLN A 15 4.49 13.23 3.94
C GLN A 15 4.25 12.68 2.55
N ARG A 16 4.79 13.35 1.54
CA ARG A 16 4.89 12.86 0.18
C ARG A 16 6.22 13.29 -0.39
N PHE A 17 6.99 12.33 -0.89
CA PHE A 17 8.22 12.62 -1.61
C PHE A 17 7.92 13.43 -2.88
N SER A 18 8.83 14.31 -3.28
CA SER A 18 8.67 15.16 -4.46
C SER A 18 10.03 15.45 -5.12
N PRO A 19 10.09 15.50 -6.47
CA PRO A 19 8.99 15.27 -7.40
C PRO A 19 8.68 13.79 -7.64
N LEU A 20 7.39 13.49 -7.84
CA LEU A 20 6.87 12.22 -8.34
C LEU A 20 5.96 12.50 -9.53
N TYR A 21 5.95 11.60 -10.52
CA TYR A 21 5.14 11.75 -11.73
C TYR A 21 4.17 10.59 -11.90
N LEU A 22 2.94 10.90 -12.33
CA LEU A 22 1.98 9.90 -12.78
C LEU A 22 2.05 9.79 -14.31
N ILE A 23 2.35 8.60 -14.81
CA ILE A 23 2.32 8.29 -16.25
C ILE A 23 1.09 7.43 -16.52
N SER A 24 0.17 7.90 -17.37
CA SER A 24 -1.16 7.29 -17.54
C SER A 24 -1.23 6.14 -18.54
N ASN A 25 -0.21 5.95 -19.38
CA ASN A 25 -0.22 5.02 -20.53
C ASN A 25 1.01 4.10 -20.50
N THR A 26 1.22 3.40 -19.39
CA THR A 26 2.21 2.33 -19.27
C THR A 26 1.58 0.98 -19.64
N PRO A 27 2.37 -0.09 -19.84
CA PRO A 27 1.83 -1.44 -20.03
C PRO A 27 0.94 -1.92 -18.87
N LYS A 28 1.14 -1.37 -17.65
CA LYS A 28 0.35 -1.64 -16.44
C LYS A 28 -0.80 -0.63 -16.23
N GLY A 29 -1.05 0.25 -17.20
CA GLY A 29 -2.00 1.36 -17.10
C GLY A 29 -1.35 2.62 -16.52
N ARG A 30 -1.70 2.97 -15.29
CA ARG A 30 -1.10 4.13 -14.59
C ARG A 30 0.11 3.64 -13.80
N GLY A 31 1.20 4.39 -13.80
CA GLY A 31 2.36 4.12 -12.94
C GLY A 31 2.88 5.40 -12.29
N VAL A 32 3.44 5.28 -11.09
CA VAL A 32 4.08 6.37 -10.35
C VAL A 32 5.58 6.27 -10.53
N TYR A 33 6.24 7.36 -10.89
CA TYR A 33 7.66 7.38 -11.23
C TYR A 33 8.42 8.41 -10.38
N ALA A 34 9.66 8.05 -10.02
CA ALA A 34 10.57 8.93 -9.31
C ALA A 34 10.99 10.10 -10.22
N GLY A 35 10.78 11.35 -9.77
CA GLY A 35 11.23 12.53 -10.52
C GLY A 35 12.65 12.98 -10.19
N ARG A 36 13.30 12.33 -9.23
CA ARG A 36 14.73 12.44 -8.89
C ARG A 36 15.15 11.20 -8.08
N GLU A 37 16.43 11.07 -7.79
CA GLU A 37 16.94 10.01 -6.90
C GLU A 37 16.26 10.03 -5.51
N ILE A 38 15.86 8.84 -5.05
CA ILE A 38 15.26 8.58 -3.74
C ILE A 38 16.17 7.62 -2.98
N SER A 39 16.77 8.08 -1.88
CA SER A 39 17.62 7.22 -1.05
C SER A 39 16.80 6.15 -0.33
N SER A 40 17.41 4.99 -0.08
CA SER A 40 16.84 3.92 0.74
C SER A 40 16.32 4.43 2.09
N GLY A 41 15.20 3.90 2.55
CA GLY A 41 14.52 4.29 3.79
C GLY A 41 13.69 5.58 3.70
N THR A 42 13.78 6.34 2.59
CA THR A 42 12.99 7.57 2.41
C THR A 42 11.50 7.27 2.43
N THR A 43 10.72 8.06 3.19
CA THR A 43 9.25 8.00 3.15
C THR A 43 8.72 8.58 1.85
N ILE A 44 8.01 7.76 1.09
CA ILE A 44 7.44 8.10 -0.21
C ILE A 44 6.05 8.71 -0.05
N ASP A 45 5.19 8.10 0.76
CA ASP A 45 3.85 8.63 1.04
C ASP A 45 3.33 8.12 2.39
N VAL A 46 2.57 8.95 3.10
CA VAL A 46 1.79 8.59 4.29
C VAL A 46 0.31 8.73 3.91
N CYS A 47 -0.34 7.60 3.68
CA CYS A 47 -1.68 7.53 3.14
C CYS A 47 -2.69 7.19 4.25
N ALA A 48 -3.69 8.05 4.44
CA ALA A 48 -4.85 7.69 5.26
C ALA A 48 -5.67 6.58 4.60
N VAL A 49 -6.34 5.77 5.42
CA VAL A 49 -7.21 4.69 4.93
C VAL A 49 -8.67 4.90 5.32
N LEU A 50 -9.56 4.41 4.47
CA LEU A 50 -10.95 4.16 4.81
C LEU A 50 -11.14 2.65 4.98
N VAL A 51 -11.27 2.20 6.23
CA VAL A 51 -11.59 0.80 6.53
C VAL A 51 -13.06 0.55 6.19
N LEU A 52 -13.31 -0.41 5.32
CA LEU A 52 -14.66 -0.75 4.88
C LEU A 52 -15.32 -1.69 5.88
N ASP A 53 -16.60 -1.47 6.16
CA ASP A 53 -17.38 -2.43 6.92
C ASP A 53 -17.38 -3.80 6.21
N PRO A 54 -17.19 -4.93 6.91
CA PRO A 54 -17.10 -6.24 6.27
C PRO A 54 -18.33 -6.62 5.44
N THR A 55 -19.53 -6.25 5.88
CA THR A 55 -20.78 -6.53 5.18
C THR A 55 -20.90 -5.64 3.95
N GLU A 56 -20.72 -4.33 4.09
CA GLU A 56 -20.75 -3.38 2.97
C GLU A 56 -19.71 -3.74 1.89
N ASN A 57 -18.50 -4.09 2.31
CA ASN A 57 -17.44 -4.51 1.41
C ASN A 57 -17.85 -5.76 0.62
N THR A 58 -18.36 -6.79 1.29
CA THR A 58 -18.74 -8.06 0.64
C THR A 58 -19.96 -7.88 -0.29
N GLU A 59 -20.95 -7.12 0.15
CA GLU A 59 -22.21 -6.98 -0.57
C GLU A 59 -22.13 -5.99 -1.74
N HIS A 60 -21.24 -4.99 -1.66
CA HIS A 60 -21.16 -3.90 -2.61
C HIS A 60 -19.76 -3.69 -3.19
N VAL A 61 -18.77 -3.28 -2.40
CA VAL A 61 -17.47 -2.81 -2.93
C VAL A 61 -16.73 -3.91 -3.68
N GLY A 62 -16.76 -5.15 -3.17
CA GLY A 62 -16.17 -6.34 -3.78
C GLY A 62 -16.71 -6.70 -5.16
N LYS A 63 -17.79 -6.05 -5.60
CA LYS A 63 -18.39 -6.22 -6.93
C LYS A 63 -18.06 -5.07 -7.88
N THR A 64 -17.10 -4.22 -7.51
CA THR A 64 -16.73 -3.02 -8.29
C THR A 64 -15.23 -3.01 -8.60
N ASN A 65 -14.83 -2.21 -9.60
CA ASN A 65 -13.42 -2.01 -9.92
C ASN A 65 -12.60 -1.41 -8.77
N LEU A 66 -13.25 -0.76 -7.80
CA LEU A 66 -12.57 -0.19 -6.63
C LEU A 66 -11.88 -1.29 -5.80
N TYR A 67 -12.42 -2.51 -5.78
CA TYR A 67 -11.84 -3.63 -5.02
C TYR A 67 -10.40 -3.97 -5.45
N ASN A 68 -10.03 -3.71 -6.71
CA ASN A 68 -8.67 -3.94 -7.20
C ASN A 68 -7.65 -2.92 -6.66
N TYR A 69 -8.11 -1.92 -5.91
CA TYR A 69 -7.31 -0.86 -5.32
C TYR A 69 -7.32 -0.87 -3.79
N THR A 70 -7.97 -1.86 -3.17
CA THR A 70 -8.07 -1.99 -1.71
C THR A 70 -7.04 -2.95 -1.14
N TYR A 71 -6.75 -2.79 0.15
CA TYR A 71 -5.82 -3.63 0.91
C TYR A 71 -6.58 -4.45 1.95
N ASN A 72 -6.13 -5.67 2.18
CA ASN A 72 -6.58 -6.46 3.33
C ASN A 72 -6.32 -5.66 4.62
N TRP A 73 -7.36 -5.53 5.46
CA TRP A 73 -7.27 -4.81 6.73
C TRP A 73 -7.84 -5.65 7.87
N PRO A 74 -7.16 -5.73 9.03
CA PRO A 74 -7.69 -6.43 10.19
C PRO A 74 -8.91 -5.69 10.75
N SER A 75 -9.93 -6.42 11.17
CA SER A 75 -11.15 -5.87 11.77
C SER A 75 -11.61 -6.73 12.92
N ILE A 76 -12.34 -6.14 13.87
CA ILE A 76 -12.88 -6.84 15.03
C ILE A 76 -14.41 -6.84 14.91
N ARG A 77 -15.01 -8.03 14.96
CA ARG A 77 -16.47 -8.16 14.97
C ARG A 77 -17.05 -7.67 16.30
N PRO A 78 -18.35 -7.32 16.36
CA PRO A 78 -19.00 -6.92 17.61
C PRO A 78 -18.88 -7.93 18.76
N ASN A 79 -18.70 -9.22 18.45
CA ASN A 79 -18.49 -10.28 19.43
C ASN A 79 -17.02 -10.45 19.87
N GLY A 80 -16.12 -9.54 19.49
CA GLY A 80 -14.70 -9.55 19.85
C GLY A 80 -13.82 -10.48 19.01
N THR A 81 -14.37 -11.21 18.03
CA THR A 81 -13.57 -12.10 17.18
C THR A 81 -12.83 -11.33 16.08
N SER A 82 -11.57 -11.71 15.84
CA SER A 82 -10.76 -11.14 14.76
C SER A 82 -11.29 -11.59 13.39
N THR A 83 -11.34 -10.67 12.45
CA THR A 83 -11.74 -10.90 11.07
C THR A 83 -10.90 -10.04 10.12
N LYS A 84 -11.11 -10.19 8.81
CA LYS A 84 -10.47 -9.36 7.79
C LYS A 84 -11.54 -8.67 6.95
N THR A 85 -11.27 -7.43 6.57
CA THR A 85 -12.04 -6.65 5.60
C THR A 85 -11.08 -6.04 4.58
N GLN A 86 -11.58 -5.14 3.75
CA GLN A 86 -10.76 -4.31 2.86
C GLN A 86 -10.69 -2.87 3.36
N ALA A 87 -9.61 -2.17 3.02
CA ALA A 87 -9.48 -0.73 3.21
C ALA A 87 -9.08 -0.06 1.91
N VAL A 88 -9.71 1.09 1.61
CA VAL A 88 -9.26 1.97 0.54
C VAL A 88 -8.07 2.76 1.06
N VAL A 89 -6.95 2.72 0.35
CA VAL A 89 -5.77 3.54 0.69
C VAL A 89 -5.81 4.80 -0.16
N PHE A 90 -5.95 5.96 0.48
CA PHE A 90 -5.94 7.23 -0.24
C PHE A 90 -4.51 7.60 -0.69
N GLY A 91 -4.31 8.84 -1.13
CA GLY A 91 -2.98 9.29 -1.57
C GLY A 91 -2.47 8.49 -2.78
N LEU A 92 -1.18 8.14 -2.76
CA LEU A 92 -0.55 7.36 -3.83
C LEU A 92 -0.58 5.85 -3.59
N GLY A 93 -1.01 5.38 -2.42
CA GLY A 93 -0.97 3.95 -2.07
C GLY A 93 -1.70 3.07 -3.09
N SER A 94 -2.91 3.45 -3.49
CA SER A 94 -3.67 2.77 -4.56
C SER A 94 -3.17 3.04 -5.99
N MET A 95 -2.06 3.75 -6.19
CA MET A 95 -1.50 4.06 -7.52
C MET A 95 -0.16 3.35 -7.79
N PHE A 96 0.51 2.81 -6.77
CA PHE A 96 1.72 2.01 -6.98
C PHE A 96 1.36 0.69 -7.62
N ASN A 97 2.06 0.33 -8.70
CA ASN A 97 1.87 -0.97 -9.34
C ASN A 97 2.56 -2.09 -8.58
N HIS A 98 2.20 -3.32 -8.94
CA HIS A 98 2.91 -4.50 -8.50
C HIS A 98 4.17 -4.74 -9.35
N SER A 99 5.25 -5.17 -8.71
CA SER A 99 6.31 -5.93 -9.36
C SER A 99 6.84 -7.01 -8.42
N SER A 100 7.02 -8.22 -8.96
CA SER A 100 7.62 -9.36 -8.25
C SER A 100 9.14 -9.43 -8.41
N GLU A 101 9.69 -8.85 -9.48
CA GLU A 101 11.14 -8.85 -9.76
C GLU A 101 11.82 -7.54 -9.33
N ASP A 102 11.19 -6.38 -9.57
CA ASP A 102 11.82 -5.06 -9.41
C ASP A 102 11.16 -4.21 -8.31
N GLN A 103 10.70 -4.84 -7.22
CA GLN A 103 10.14 -4.11 -6.08
C GLN A 103 11.17 -3.12 -5.50
N ASN A 104 10.75 -1.87 -5.31
CA ASN A 104 11.58 -0.82 -4.73
C ASN A 104 10.88 0.02 -3.65
N VAL A 105 9.57 -0.22 -3.42
CA VAL A 105 8.79 0.38 -2.34
C VAL A 105 8.26 -0.71 -1.39
N GLY A 106 8.50 -0.54 -0.10
CA GLY A 106 7.89 -1.30 0.98
C GLY A 106 6.77 -0.49 1.64
N TRP A 107 5.87 -1.16 2.37
CA TRP A 107 4.80 -0.49 3.11
C TRP A 107 4.48 -1.15 4.44
N MET A 108 4.03 -0.34 5.41
CA MET A 108 3.61 -0.78 6.75
C MET A 108 2.26 -0.16 7.12
N ARG A 109 1.48 -0.85 7.94
CA ARG A 109 0.18 -0.37 8.42
C ARG A 109 0.30 0.18 9.83
N ASP A 110 -0.12 1.42 10.02
CA ASP A 110 -0.42 1.97 11.34
C ASP A 110 -1.91 1.75 11.61
N LEU A 111 -2.22 0.67 12.34
CA LEU A 111 -3.61 0.29 12.63
C LEU A 111 -4.28 1.22 13.63
N GLU A 112 -3.51 1.88 14.49
CA GLU A 112 -4.02 2.80 15.50
C GLU A 112 -4.53 4.08 14.85
N ASN A 113 -3.73 4.62 13.94
CA ASN A 113 -4.00 5.88 13.24
C ASN A 113 -4.67 5.71 11.87
N GLU A 114 -4.93 4.47 11.45
CA GLU A 114 -5.56 4.14 10.17
C GLU A 114 -4.77 4.72 8.98
N LEU A 115 -3.47 4.41 8.93
CA LEU A 115 -2.56 4.83 7.88
C LEU A 115 -1.79 3.68 7.24
N VAL A 116 -1.34 3.89 6.01
CA VAL A 116 -0.27 3.10 5.37
C VAL A 116 0.89 4.02 5.06
N VAL A 117 2.09 3.62 5.48
CA VAL A 117 3.33 4.35 5.23
C VAL A 117 4.15 3.59 4.21
N TYR A 118 4.52 4.26 3.12
CA TYR A 118 5.32 3.71 2.04
C TYR A 118 6.75 4.25 2.13
N ARG A 119 7.76 3.38 2.02
CA ARG A 119 9.19 3.75 2.06
C ARG A 119 9.98 3.06 0.96
N ALA A 120 11.03 3.72 0.48
CA ALA A 120 12.00 3.09 -0.42
C ALA A 120 12.75 1.97 0.32
N VAL A 121 12.86 0.78 -0.27
CA VAL A 121 13.63 -0.36 0.32
C VAL A 121 15.05 -0.48 -0.23
N ARG A 122 15.37 0.33 -1.24
CA ARG A 122 16.70 0.53 -1.82
C ARG A 122 16.78 1.93 -2.40
N ASP A 123 17.95 2.35 -2.83
CA ASP A 123 18.06 3.57 -3.64
C ASP A 123 17.27 3.40 -4.95
N ILE A 124 16.54 4.45 -5.34
CA ILE A 124 15.69 4.50 -6.53
C ILE A 124 16.18 5.65 -7.40
N ARG A 125 16.51 5.38 -8.66
CA ARG A 125 17.00 6.40 -9.60
C ARG A 125 15.86 7.24 -10.15
N GLU A 126 16.20 8.43 -10.61
CA GLU A 126 15.29 9.25 -11.41
C GLU A 126 14.75 8.46 -12.60
N GLY A 127 13.43 8.52 -12.82
CA GLY A 127 12.74 7.84 -13.91
C GLY A 127 12.38 6.38 -13.64
N GLU A 128 12.78 5.77 -12.52
CA GLU A 128 12.31 4.43 -12.13
C GLU A 128 10.82 4.47 -11.71
N GLU A 129 10.09 3.40 -12.04
CA GLU A 129 8.72 3.20 -11.54
C GLU A 129 8.76 2.76 -10.07
N LEU A 130 7.86 3.31 -9.27
CA LEU A 130 7.66 2.97 -7.87
C LEU A 130 6.67 1.79 -7.78
N CYS A 131 7.20 0.63 -7.42
CA CYS A 131 6.46 -0.63 -7.37
C CYS A 131 6.52 -1.24 -5.97
N ILE A 132 5.39 -1.78 -5.53
CA ILE A 132 5.24 -2.52 -4.27
C ILE A 132 5.05 -4.02 -4.56
N SER A 133 5.31 -4.88 -3.58
CA SER A 133 4.78 -6.25 -3.62
C SER A 133 3.37 -6.28 -3.03
N TYR A 134 2.45 -6.91 -3.75
CA TYR A 134 1.04 -7.05 -3.36
C TYR A 134 0.83 -8.32 -2.49
N GLY A 135 1.85 -9.18 -2.36
CA GLY A 135 1.75 -10.50 -1.76
C GLY A 135 0.98 -11.51 -2.64
N ASP A 136 0.73 -12.70 -2.11
CA ASP A 136 0.30 -13.89 -2.88
C ASP A 136 -1.14 -13.87 -3.43
N SER A 137 -1.90 -12.80 -3.23
CA SER A 137 -3.33 -12.75 -3.60
C SER A 137 -3.63 -11.58 -4.53
N LEU A 138 -3.19 -11.72 -5.78
CA LEU A 138 -3.55 -10.81 -6.86
C LEU A 138 -4.94 -11.16 -7.42
N THR A 139 -5.77 -10.14 -7.66
CA THR A 139 -7.08 -10.29 -8.33
C THR A 139 -7.01 -10.04 -9.84
N PHE A 140 -5.81 -9.78 -10.38
CA PHE A 140 -5.56 -9.46 -11.79
C PHE A 140 -4.28 -10.15 -12.29
N VAL A 141 -4.10 -10.16 -13.63
CA VAL A 141 -2.94 -10.80 -14.28
C VAL A 141 -1.68 -10.01 -13.96
N ASP A 142 -0.73 -10.65 -13.27
CA ASP A 142 0.62 -10.12 -13.09
C ASP A 142 1.34 -10.09 -14.45
N VAL A 143 1.71 -8.90 -14.90
CA VAL A 143 2.40 -8.70 -16.17
C VAL A 143 3.88 -9.10 -16.09
N ASP A 144 4.42 -9.22 -14.88
CA ASP A 144 5.82 -9.57 -14.66
C ASP A 144 5.99 -11.10 -14.49
N ALA A 145 4.92 -11.90 -14.36
CA ALA A 145 5.02 -13.29 -13.91
C ALA A 145 5.80 -14.25 -14.85
N PRO A 146 6.96 -14.80 -14.43
CA PRO A 146 7.51 -16.05 -14.95
C PRO A 146 7.09 -17.22 -14.03
N SER A 147 7.20 -18.47 -14.50
CA SER A 147 6.71 -19.67 -13.80
C SER A 147 7.17 -19.76 -12.33
N ARG A 148 6.20 -19.81 -11.40
CA ARG A 148 6.32 -20.02 -9.94
C ARG A 148 7.68 -20.54 -9.46
N LYS A 149 8.33 -19.75 -8.60
CA LYS A 149 9.15 -20.25 -7.49
C LYS A 149 8.69 -19.55 -6.21
N ASP A 150 8.44 -20.36 -5.18
CA ASP A 150 8.07 -19.94 -3.83
C ASP A 150 9.22 -19.17 -3.18
N ASP A 151 9.19 -17.84 -3.23
CA ASP A 151 10.09 -17.00 -2.42
C ASP A 151 9.23 -16.19 -1.43
N ASN A 152 9.18 -16.70 -0.20
CA ASN A 152 8.33 -16.25 0.93
C ASN A 152 8.82 -14.96 1.64
N GLU A 153 9.49 -14.02 0.99
CA GLU A 153 9.82 -12.72 1.63
C GLU A 153 8.73 -11.67 1.35
N VAL A 154 7.78 -11.57 2.28
CA VAL A 154 6.64 -10.63 2.21
C VAL A 154 7.14 -9.20 2.45
N ALA A 155 6.69 -8.23 1.66
CA ALA A 155 7.15 -6.83 1.74
C ALA A 155 7.02 -6.15 3.11
N GLU A 156 6.11 -6.60 3.96
CA GLU A 156 6.01 -6.15 5.37
C GLU A 156 7.29 -6.52 6.16
N ASP A 157 7.86 -7.71 5.93
CA ASP A 157 9.08 -8.18 6.61
C ASP A 157 10.33 -7.43 6.16
N LEU A 158 10.36 -6.93 4.92
CA LEU A 158 11.48 -6.12 4.43
C LEU A 158 11.60 -4.81 5.20
N LEU A 159 10.47 -4.17 5.57
CA LEU A 159 10.49 -2.96 6.40
C LEU A 159 10.81 -3.25 7.86
N ALA A 160 10.38 -4.39 8.41
CA ALA A 160 10.74 -4.79 9.76
C ALA A 160 12.27 -4.90 9.95
N LYS A 161 13.02 -5.23 8.89
CA LYS A 161 14.50 -5.25 8.89
C LYS A 161 15.12 -3.84 8.94
N PHE A 162 14.43 -2.80 8.45
CA PHE A 162 14.93 -1.42 8.48
C PHE A 162 14.71 -0.73 9.84
N ASP A 163 13.62 -1.05 10.55
CA ASP A 163 13.34 -0.45 11.87
C ASP A 163 14.21 -1.05 13.02
N LEU A 164 15.06 -2.04 12.71
CA LEU A 164 16.01 -2.67 13.64
C LEU A 164 17.44 -2.11 13.55
N ALA A 165 17.71 -1.10 12.72
CA ALA A 165 19.03 -0.53 12.48
C ALA A 165 19.22 0.88 13.09
#